data_AF-A0A091LCN3-F1
#
_entry.id   AF-A0A091LCN3-F1
#
_cell.length_a   1.000
_cell.length_b   1.000
_cell.length_c   1.000
_cell.angle_alpha   90.00
_cell.angle_beta   90.00
_cell.angle_gamma   90.00
#
_symmetry.space_group_name_H-M   'P 1'
#
loop_
_entity.id
_entity.type
_entity.pdbx_description
1 polymer ?
#
loop_
_entity_poly.entity_id
_entity_poly.type
_entity_poly.pdbx_seq_one_letter_code
_entity_poly.pdbx_strand_id
1 'polypeptide(L)' 'LGTGTGYSVLQMVRAMEKASGREIKYKITGRREGDVASCYANPALAERELGWKADFGLDKMCEDLWRWQLQNPTGFSKN' A
#
# COMPACT_ATOMS: atom_id res chain seq x y z
N LEU A 1 1.41 1.16 14.74
CA LEU A 1 0.14 0.60 14.23
C LEU A 1 0.40 0.05 12.83
N GLY A 2 -0.01 -1.18 12.55
CA GLY A 2 0.22 -1.84 11.25
C GLY A 2 -0.60 -3.12 11.16
N THR A 3 -0.69 -3.72 9.97
CA THR A 3 -1.49 -4.93 9.73
C THR A 3 -0.79 -6.22 10.16
N GLY A 4 0.54 -6.16 10.32
CA GLY A 4 1.41 -7.32 10.53
C GLY A 4 1.64 -8.19 9.29
N THR A 5 1.09 -7.78 8.14
CA THR A 5 1.34 -8.44 6.85
C THR A 5 2.29 -7.59 6.02
N GLY A 6 3.43 -8.16 5.63
CA GLY A 6 4.38 -7.51 4.73
C GLY A 6 4.07 -7.82 3.26
N TYR A 7 4.19 -6.80 2.41
CA TYR A 7 4.09 -6.94 0.96
C TYR A 7 5.35 -6.38 0.28
N SER A 8 5.87 -7.11 -0.70
CA SER A 8 6.96 -6.64 -1.55
C SER A 8 6.49 -5.58 -2.55
N VAL A 9 7.44 -4.84 -3.12
CA VAL A 9 7.18 -3.87 -4.19
C VAL A 9 6.40 -4.50 -5.35
N LEU A 10 6.78 -5.70 -5.79
CA LEU A 10 6.13 -6.36 -6.91
C LEU A 10 4.71 -6.85 -6.58
N GLN A 11 4.43 -7.21 -5.33
CA GLN A 11 3.06 -7.53 -4.90
C GLN A 11 2.16 -6.29 -4.92
N MET A 12 2.68 -5.13 -4.48
CA MET A 12 1.96 -3.85 -4.57
C MET A 12 1.65 -3.47 -6.02
N VAL A 13 2.63 -3.62 -6.93
CA VAL A 13 2.43 -3.37 -8.37
C VAL A 13 1.29 -4.23 -8.91
N ARG A 14 1.34 -5.56 -8.67
CA ARG A 14 0.30 -6.49 -9.14
C ARG A 14 -1.08 -6.18 -8.56
N ALA A 15 -1.16 -5.82 -7.28
CA ALA A 15 -2.43 -5.45 -6.64
C ALA A 15 -3.00 -4.15 -7.23
N MET A 16 -2.14 -3.18 -7.56
CA MET A 16 -2.54 -1.96 -8.25
C MET A 16 -2.95 -2.20 -9.70
N GLU A 17 -2.29 -3.12 -10.43
CA GLU A 17 -2.72 -3.52 -11.78
C GLU A 17 -4.11 -4.15 -11.74
N LYS A 18 -4.35 -5.05 -10.78
CA LYS A 18 -5.67 -5.64 -10.52
C LYS A 18 -6.73 -4.57 -10.22
N ALA A 19 -6.44 -3.62 -9.32
CA ALA A 19 -7.38 -2.59 -8.92
C ALA A 19 -7.67 -1.57 -10.05
N SER A 20 -6.66 -1.25 -10.85
CA SER A 20 -6.78 -0.25 -11.92
C SER A 20 -7.26 -0.80 -13.25
N GLY A 21 -7.14 -2.11 -13.47
CA GLY A 21 -7.38 -2.75 -14.76
C GLY A 21 -6.36 -2.32 -15.83
N ARG A 22 -5.18 -1.83 -15.41
CA ARG A 22 -4.14 -1.28 -16.29
C ARG A 22 -2.79 -1.93 -15.98
N GLU A 23 -2.00 -2.15 -17.00
CA GLU A 23 -0.59 -2.58 -16.84
C GLU A 23 0.24 -1.44 -16.25
N ILE A 24 1.05 -1.74 -15.24
CA ILE A 24 1.94 -0.79 -14.57
C ILE A 24 3.39 -1.16 -14.91
N LYS A 25 3.94 -0.43 -15.87
CA LYS A 25 5.33 -0.63 -16.31
C LYS A 25 6.30 -0.20 -15.22
N TYR A 26 7.28 -1.05 -14.92
CA TYR A 26 8.38 -0.76 -14.01
C TYR A 26 9.71 -1.23 -14.57
N LYS A 27 10.81 -0.72 -14.01
CA LYS A 27 12.18 -1.16 -14.29
C LYS A 27 12.91 -1.38 -12.98
N ILE A 28 13.65 -2.47 -12.87
CA ILE A 28 14.54 -2.69 -11.73
C ILE A 28 15.75 -1.77 -11.85
N THR A 29 16.01 -1.00 -10.80
CA THR A 29 17.15 -0.07 -10.70
C THR A 29 18.05 -0.45 -9.53
N GLY A 30 19.15 0.29 -9.35
CA GLY A 30 19.99 0.15 -8.16
C GLY A 30 19.22 0.37 -6.85
N ARG A 31 19.77 -0.13 -5.74
CA ARG A 31 19.19 0.08 -4.41
C ARG A 31 19.22 1.56 -4.07
N ARG A 32 18.16 2.05 -3.45
CA ARG A 32 18.14 3.38 -2.83
C ARG A 32 18.88 3.32 -1.50
N GLU A 33 19.82 4.23 -1.31
CA GLU A 33 20.60 4.30 -0.07
C GLU A 33 19.69 4.50 1.15
N GLY A 34 19.96 3.76 2.23
CA GLY A 34 19.14 3.79 3.45
C GLY A 34 17.94 2.83 3.47
N ASP A 35 17.55 2.21 2.35
CA ASP A 35 16.46 1.22 2.35
C ASP A 35 16.90 -0.09 3.03
N VAL A 36 16.09 -0.56 3.98
CA VAL A 36 16.20 -1.88 4.59
C VAL A 36 15.49 -2.95 3.73
N ALA A 37 15.87 -4.21 3.88
CA ALA A 37 15.33 -5.30 3.05
C ALA A 37 13.83 -5.58 3.30
N SER A 38 13.37 -5.51 4.56
CA SER A 38 11.99 -5.79 4.94
C SER A 38 11.63 -5.15 6.28
N CYS A 39 10.40 -4.68 6.43
CA CYS A 39 9.88 -4.12 7.68
C CYS A 39 8.37 -4.38 7.78
N TYR A 40 7.91 -4.97 8.88
CA TYR A 40 6.50 -5.21 9.18
C TYR A 40 6.29 -5.28 10.70
N ALA A 41 5.07 -5.01 11.15
CA ALA A 41 4.77 -4.88 12.58
C ALA A 41 4.32 -6.20 13.21
N ASN A 42 4.46 -6.34 14.54
CA ASN A 42 3.60 -7.24 15.32
C ASN A 42 2.47 -6.40 15.95
N PRO A 43 1.21 -6.53 15.50
CA PRO A 43 0.11 -5.69 15.97
C PRO A 43 -0.54 -6.18 17.28
N ALA A 44 -0.11 -7.32 17.85
CA ALA A 44 -0.78 -7.95 18.99
C ALA A 44 -0.93 -7.03 20.22
N LEU A 45 0.06 -6.16 20.47
CA LEU A 45 -0.02 -5.19 21.57
C LEU A 45 -1.13 -4.15 21.35
N ALA A 46 -1.29 -3.66 20.11
CA ALA A 46 -2.33 -2.69 19.79
C ALA A 46 -3.73 -3.33 19.86
N GLU A 47 -3.87 -4.57 19.40
CA GLU A 47 -5.11 -5.32 19.50
C GLU A 47 -5.53 -5.55 20.96
N ARG A 48 -4.58 -5.92 21.83
CA ARG A 48 -4.87 -6.19 23.24
C ARG A 48 -5.16 -4.93 24.06
N GLU A 49 -4.32 -3.90 23.95
CA GLU A 49 -4.38 -2.73 24.85
C GLU A 49 -5.33 -1.64 24.32
N LEU A 50 -5.46 -1.50 23.00
CA LEU A 50 -6.28 -0.46 22.38
C LEU A 50 -7.61 -1.01 21.84
N GLY A 51 -7.79 -2.33 21.82
CA GLY A 51 -8.92 -2.96 21.12
C GLY A 51 -8.92 -2.65 19.62
N TRP A 52 -7.78 -2.27 19.05
CA TRP A 52 -7.67 -1.77 17.68
C TRP A 52 -6.97 -2.78 16.78
N LYS A 53 -7.51 -2.96 15.57
CA LYS A 53 -6.92 -3.78 14.50
C LYS A 53 -7.17 -3.12 13.16
N ALA A 54 -6.27 -3.32 12.22
CA ALA A 54 -6.48 -2.90 10.84
C ALA A 54 -7.34 -3.95 10.11
N ASP A 55 -8.52 -3.53 9.63
CA ASP A 55 -9.50 -4.43 8.98
C ASP A 55 -9.35 -4.51 7.45
N PHE A 56 -8.67 -3.54 6.84
CA PHE A 56 -8.54 -3.46 5.39
C PHE A 56 -7.23 -4.08 4.91
N GLY A 57 -7.33 -5.05 3.99
CA GLY A 57 -6.21 -5.69 3.33
C GLY A 57 -5.74 -4.97 2.07
N LEU A 58 -4.73 -5.56 1.40
CA LEU A 58 -4.05 -4.97 0.24
C LEU A 58 -5.01 -4.60 -0.91
N ASP A 59 -5.92 -5.50 -1.30
CA ASP A 59 -6.83 -5.23 -2.41
C ASP A 59 -7.69 -3.98 -2.14
N LYS A 60 -8.24 -3.87 -0.93
CA LYS A 60 -9.05 -2.72 -0.51
C LYS A 60 -8.24 -1.43 -0.50
N MET A 61 -6.98 -1.48 -0.02
CA MET A 61 -6.07 -0.34 -0.08
C MET A 61 -5.84 0.14 -1.52
N CYS A 62 -5.57 -0.79 -2.45
CA CYS A 62 -5.33 -0.49 -3.85
C CYS A 62 -6.57 0.02 -4.58
N GLU A 63 -7.76 -0.56 -4.31
CA GLU A 63 -9.04 -0.11 -4.86
C GLU A 63 -9.40 1.32 -4.42
N ASP A 64 -9.24 1.62 -3.14
CA ASP A 64 -9.55 2.95 -2.60
C ASP A 64 -8.55 3.99 -3.10
N LEU A 65 -7.26 3.64 -3.17
CA LEU A 65 -6.23 4.48 -3.78
C LEU A 65 -6.52 4.76 -5.26
N TRP A 66 -6.89 3.72 -6.02
CA TRP A 66 -7.22 3.89 -7.44
C TRP A 66 -8.47 4.73 -7.64
N ARG A 67 -9.51 4.53 -6.83
CA ARG A 67 -10.71 5.36 -6.87
C ARG A 67 -10.38 6.85 -6.67
N TRP A 68 -9.54 7.16 -5.68
CA TRP A 68 -9.08 8.52 -5.44
C TRP A 68 -8.34 9.09 -6.65
N GLN A 69 -7.34 8.36 -7.16
CA GLN A 69 -6.51 8.82 -8.29
C GLN A 69 -7.32 8.99 -9.58
N LEU A 70 -8.30 8.13 -9.81
CA LEU A 70 -9.20 8.20 -10.97
C LEU A 70 -10.11 9.43 -10.91
N GLN A 71 -10.63 9.75 -9.72
CA GLN A 71 -11.50 10.92 -9.52
C GLN A 71 -10.71 12.24 -9.44
N ASN A 72 -9.44 12.17 -9.05
CA ASN A 72 -8.58 13.32 -8.81
C ASN A 72 -7.25 13.15 -9.58
N PRO A 73 -7.27 13.17 -10.93
CA PRO A 73 -6.09 12.87 -11.74
C PRO A 73 -4.90 13.79 -11.47
N THR A 74 -5.17 15.03 -11.06
CA THR A 74 -4.16 16.05 -10.71
C THR A 74 -4.09 16.33 -9.19
N GLY A 75 -4.64 15.44 -8.36
CA GLY A 75 -4.78 15.67 -6.93
C GLY A 75 -5.82 16.74 -6.60
N PHE A 76 -5.66 17.42 -5.46
CA PHE A 76 -6.55 18.52 -5.07
C PHE A 76 -6.36 19.74 -5.98
N SER A 77 -7.46 20.38 -6.37
CA SER A 77 -7.42 21.70 -7.01
C SER A 77 -6.83 22.72 -6.03
N LYS A 78 -5.97 23.60 -6.53
CA LYS A 78 -5.59 24.81 -5.80
C LYS A 78 -6.79 25.75 -5.83
N ASN A 79 -7.39 25.99 -4.68
CA ASN A 79 -8.31 27.11 -4.49
C ASN A 79 -7.57 28.44 -4.62
#